data_AF-A0A6A5S599-F1
#
_entry.id   AF-A0A6A5S599-F1
#
_cell.length_a   1.000
_cell.length_b   1.000
_cell.length_c   1.000
_cell.angle_alpha   90.00
_cell.angle_beta   90.00
_cell.angle_gamma   90.00
#
_symmetry.space_group_name_H-M   'P 1'
#
loop_
_entity.id
_entity.type
_entity.pdbx_description
1 polymer ?
#
loop_
_entity_poly.entity_id
_entity_poly.type
_entity_poly.pdbx_seq_one_letter_code
_entity_poly.pdbx_strand_id
1 'polypeptide(L)'
;MSVVCSVKRSIMATPPKESRKVLEGIFAINKPQWSSSAGVLRDLQDHFSRSPLFAPWLESQRRAMLLSHAKPKHMANLKVKLGHGGTLDPMATGVLIVGVGRGTKCLQRFLECTKTYECVVLFGAATDSYDAVGKVVGKAGYAHVTKELVEEKLAQFRGKIMQKPSVFSALKVDGKKMYEYAREGKDIPEVAARPVEVEEMELMEWLEPGSHEYMWPKEEVDDAEMEGAEKLLGIRKEDATVHAETAARRARKRSRSPESDLVEGAGTQPKIARTNSEPAMSGALPWEDTPENPFQDTTVPSTEVSPPVEDTSAPTVEDRAETDTTDPTKTTAPLPQPPAARLRMTVTSGFYVRSLCHDLGLACSSLGIMSSLVRSRQGDYTLNQNVLESSDLSNPEKWEPQLQAQLEAFMEKEGWEAEELEDDERWEEKKKQMQEERREDDRDRSYRGGNKGKGGGRWNGGGKGKSWGGKNGYSKSMDGGGRERRYD
;
A
#
# COMPACT_ATOMS: atom_id res chain seq x y z
N MET A 1 46.04 1.49 -19.78
CA MET A 1 46.18 2.19 -18.48
C MET A 1 44.79 2.58 -18.01
N SER A 2 44.19 1.76 -17.14
CA SER A 2 42.85 2.00 -16.59
C SER A 2 42.91 3.02 -15.47
N VAL A 3 42.17 4.12 -15.60
CA VAL A 3 41.98 5.11 -14.54
C VAL A 3 40.73 4.72 -13.76
N VAL A 4 40.94 4.11 -12.59
CA VAL A 4 39.90 3.86 -11.60
C VAL A 4 39.61 5.19 -10.90
N CYS A 5 38.45 5.79 -11.20
CA CYS A 5 37.96 6.98 -10.51
C CYS A 5 37.44 6.56 -9.13
N SER A 6 38.29 6.70 -8.10
CA SER A 6 37.93 6.50 -6.70
C SER A 6 37.16 7.73 -6.20
N VAL A 7 35.83 7.65 -6.18
CA VAL A 7 35.00 8.62 -5.46
C VAL A 7 35.17 8.36 -3.96
N LYS A 8 36.13 9.06 -3.34
CA LYS A 8 36.18 9.19 -1.88
C LYS A 8 34.91 9.93 -1.44
N ARG A 9 34.02 9.24 -0.71
CA ARG A 9 32.94 9.90 0.05
C ARG A 9 33.61 10.89 1.02
N SER A 10 33.48 12.18 0.74
CA SER A 10 33.84 13.22 1.69
C SER A 10 33.03 13.01 2.95
N ILE A 11 33.69 12.93 4.10
CA ILE A 11 33.07 13.21 5.39
C ILE A 11 32.52 14.63 5.24
N MET A 12 31.20 14.78 5.17
CA MET A 12 30.58 16.09 5.06
C MET A 12 30.91 16.84 6.35
N ALA A 13 31.57 18.00 6.23
CA ALA A 13 31.78 18.90 7.37
C ALA A 13 30.42 19.20 8.03
N THR A 14 30.39 19.33 9.36
CA THR A 14 29.15 19.63 10.08
C THR A 14 28.48 20.87 9.48
N PRO A 15 27.17 20.82 9.18
CA PRO A 15 26.47 21.96 8.61
C PRO A 15 26.41 23.13 9.62
N PRO A 16 26.22 24.39 9.16
CA PRO A 16 26.13 25.57 10.03
C PRO A 16 25.12 25.41 11.16
N LYS A 17 25.34 26.06 12.33
CA LYS A 17 24.53 25.87 13.56
C LYS A 17 23.01 25.93 13.36
N GLU A 18 22.49 26.86 12.57
CA GLU A 18 21.06 27.02 12.30
C GLU A 18 20.46 25.85 11.51
N SER A 19 21.28 25.13 10.74
CA SER A 19 20.89 23.99 9.91
C SER A 19 21.13 22.62 10.56
N ARG A 20 21.26 22.56 11.90
CA ARG A 20 21.55 21.32 12.65
C ARG A 20 20.34 20.67 13.31
N LYS A 21 19.17 21.27 13.18
CA LYS A 21 17.94 20.74 13.79
C LYS A 21 17.53 19.45 13.09
N VAL A 22 17.28 18.41 13.87
CA VAL A 22 16.72 17.15 13.39
C VAL A 22 15.21 17.31 13.32
N LEU A 23 14.68 17.41 12.10
CA LEU A 23 13.25 17.55 11.85
C LEU A 23 12.56 16.20 11.72
N GLU A 24 11.45 16.04 12.43
CA GLU A 24 10.63 14.82 12.44
C GLU A 24 9.16 15.20 12.62
N GLY A 25 8.25 14.46 12.01
CA GLY A 25 6.84 14.82 12.11
C GLY A 25 5.98 14.19 11.04
N ILE A 26 4.82 14.79 10.81
CA ILE A 26 3.88 14.41 9.76
C ILE A 26 3.80 15.51 8.72
N PHE A 27 3.72 15.11 7.46
CA PHE A 27 3.39 15.98 6.35
C PHE A 27 2.48 15.23 5.37
N ALA A 28 2.03 15.89 4.31
CA ALA A 28 1.27 15.24 3.25
C ALA A 28 1.86 15.54 1.86
N ILE A 29 1.75 14.55 0.96
CA ILE A 29 2.15 14.68 -0.44
C ILE A 29 1.01 14.26 -1.36
N ASN A 30 0.86 14.97 -2.48
CA ASN A 30 -0.03 14.59 -3.56
C ASN A 30 0.61 13.44 -4.33
N LYS A 31 0.11 12.23 -4.06
CA LYS A 31 0.57 11.01 -4.71
C LYS A 31 0.22 11.08 -6.21
N PRO A 32 1.20 10.90 -7.11
CA PRO A 32 0.94 10.84 -8.54
C PRO A 32 0.22 9.54 -8.92
N GLN A 33 -0.41 9.56 -10.09
CA GLN A 33 -1.06 8.39 -10.63
C GLN A 33 -0.04 7.30 -10.95
N TRP A 34 -0.45 6.03 -10.83
CA TRP A 34 0.32 4.82 -11.13
C TRP A 34 1.47 4.48 -10.18
N SER A 35 1.92 5.41 -9.34
CA SER A 35 2.84 5.10 -8.25
C SER A 35 2.12 4.33 -7.14
N SER A 36 2.76 3.35 -6.52
CA SER A 36 2.25 2.78 -5.25
C SER A 36 2.57 3.72 -4.08
N SER A 37 1.81 3.68 -2.98
CA SER A 37 2.14 4.46 -1.77
C SER A 37 3.55 4.18 -1.26
N ALA A 38 3.99 2.92 -1.29
CA ALA A 38 5.37 2.54 -0.94
C ALA A 38 6.41 3.03 -1.97
N GLY A 39 6.03 3.13 -3.25
CA GLY A 39 6.83 3.74 -4.30
C GLY A 39 7.15 5.20 -3.98
N VAL A 40 6.12 5.99 -3.65
CA VAL A 40 6.30 7.40 -3.26
C VAL A 40 7.25 7.56 -2.08
N LEU A 41 7.19 6.68 -1.08
CA LEU A 41 8.15 6.73 0.04
C LEU A 41 9.59 6.45 -0.41
N ARG A 42 9.81 5.55 -1.38
CA ARG A 42 11.15 5.29 -1.92
C ARG A 42 11.68 6.49 -2.70
N ASP A 43 10.82 7.15 -3.48
CA ASP A 43 11.17 8.34 -4.24
C ASP A 43 11.54 9.48 -3.27
N LEU A 44 10.73 9.71 -2.24
CA LEU A 44 11.03 10.67 -1.17
C LEU A 44 12.36 10.37 -0.47
N GLN A 45 12.65 9.11 -0.17
CA GLN A 45 13.93 8.73 0.45
C GLN A 45 15.13 9.09 -0.43
N ASP A 46 15.00 8.99 -1.76
CA ASP A 46 16.07 9.38 -2.68
C ASP A 46 16.31 10.90 -2.63
N HIS A 47 15.24 11.70 -2.72
CA HIS A 47 15.32 13.15 -2.59
C HIS A 47 15.86 13.60 -1.22
N PHE A 48 15.36 13.01 -0.13
CA PHE A 48 15.78 13.37 1.23
C PHE A 48 17.24 13.00 1.51
N SER A 49 17.77 11.97 0.83
CA SER A 49 19.19 11.60 0.97
C SER A 49 20.17 12.65 0.44
N ARG A 50 19.70 13.51 -0.46
CA ARG A 50 20.50 14.56 -1.14
C ARG A 50 20.20 15.95 -0.58
N SER A 51 19.13 16.08 0.20
CA SER A 51 18.64 17.33 0.75
C SER A 51 19.44 17.77 1.98
N PRO A 52 19.89 19.05 2.04
CA PRO A 52 20.48 19.61 3.25
C PRO A 52 19.54 19.56 4.46
N LEU A 53 18.22 19.64 4.24
CA LEU A 53 17.20 19.63 5.30
C LEU A 53 17.27 18.36 6.17
N PHE A 54 17.58 17.21 5.55
CA PHE A 54 17.66 15.92 6.25
C PHE A 54 19.08 15.44 6.52
N ALA A 55 20.11 16.22 6.14
CA ALA A 55 21.48 15.91 6.48
C ALA A 55 21.71 15.76 8.01
N PRO A 56 21.14 16.62 8.88
CA PRO A 56 21.25 16.45 10.34
C PRO A 56 20.60 15.17 10.84
N TRP A 57 19.44 14.81 10.27
CA TRP A 57 18.73 13.57 10.63
C TRP A 57 19.57 12.34 10.30
N LEU A 58 20.12 12.28 9.08
CA LEU A 58 20.96 11.16 8.63
C LEU A 58 22.23 11.05 9.47
N GLU A 59 22.85 12.17 9.82
CA GLU A 59 24.08 12.16 10.61
C GLU A 59 23.82 11.78 12.07
N SER A 60 22.75 12.27 12.71
CA SER A 60 22.34 11.83 14.05
C SER A 60 22.13 10.31 14.09
N GLN A 61 21.42 9.75 13.11
CA GLN A 61 21.21 8.30 13.03
C GLN A 61 22.51 7.52 12.76
N ARG A 62 23.40 8.03 11.91
CA ARG A 62 24.71 7.41 11.66
C ARG A 62 25.55 7.38 12.93
N ARG A 63 25.61 8.49 13.66
CA ARG A 63 26.31 8.61 14.95
C ARG A 63 25.77 7.61 15.98
N ALA A 64 24.45 7.49 16.11
CA ALA A 64 23.82 6.48 16.96
C ALA A 64 24.17 5.03 16.56
N MET A 65 24.22 4.75 15.24
CA MET A 65 24.65 3.45 14.71
C MET A 65 26.12 3.13 15.01
N LEU A 66 27.01 4.12 14.99
CA LEU A 66 28.42 3.95 15.35
C LEU A 66 28.59 3.59 16.84
N LEU A 67 27.88 4.27 17.74
CA LEU A 67 27.91 3.98 19.19
C LEU A 67 27.38 2.60 19.54
N SER A 68 26.44 2.09 18.73
CA SER A 68 25.85 0.76 18.89
C SER A 68 26.61 -0.34 18.15
N HIS A 69 27.76 -0.02 17.52
CA HIS A 69 28.56 -0.95 16.72
C HIS A 69 27.77 -1.65 15.60
N ALA A 70 26.87 -0.90 14.95
CA ALA A 70 26.12 -1.42 13.81
C ALA A 70 27.06 -1.82 12.66
N LYS A 71 26.65 -2.85 11.90
CA LYS A 71 27.43 -3.35 10.76
C LYS A 71 27.61 -2.26 9.69
N PRO A 72 28.78 -2.15 9.03
CA PRO A 72 29.04 -1.18 7.96
C PRO A 72 27.98 -1.16 6.85
N LYS A 73 27.46 -2.34 6.48
CA LYS A 73 26.39 -2.46 5.47
C LYS A 73 25.10 -1.71 5.86
N HIS A 74 24.74 -1.64 7.14
CA HIS A 74 23.54 -0.93 7.58
C HIS A 74 23.74 0.59 7.49
N MET A 75 24.93 1.08 7.83
CA MET A 75 25.28 2.49 7.70
C MET A 75 25.36 2.94 6.24
N ALA A 76 25.85 2.07 5.35
CA ALA A 76 25.91 2.35 3.92
C ALA A 76 24.51 2.48 3.28
N ASN A 77 23.53 1.75 3.82
CA ASN A 77 22.14 1.73 3.34
C ASN A 77 21.19 2.61 4.18
N LEU A 78 21.73 3.50 5.01
CA LEU A 78 20.93 4.39 5.85
C LEU A 78 20.11 5.34 4.97
N LYS A 79 18.80 5.35 5.20
CA LYS A 79 17.84 6.25 4.56
C LYS A 79 16.98 6.91 5.63
N VAL A 80 16.37 8.04 5.28
CA VAL A 80 15.39 8.67 6.17
C VAL A 80 14.24 7.71 6.45
N LYS A 81 13.91 7.55 7.73
CA LYS A 81 12.84 6.66 8.17
C LYS A 81 11.50 7.29 7.80
N LEU A 82 10.79 6.67 6.88
CA LEU A 82 9.47 7.10 6.43
C LEU A 82 8.42 6.00 6.64
N GLY A 83 7.17 6.43 6.80
CA GLY A 83 5.98 5.58 6.77
C GLY A 83 4.79 6.38 6.23
N HIS A 84 3.68 5.71 5.87
CA HIS A 84 2.49 6.39 5.38
C HIS A 84 1.24 6.10 6.23
N GLY A 85 0.34 7.09 6.32
CA GLY A 85 -0.84 7.10 7.19
C GLY A 85 -2.12 6.60 6.51
N GLY A 86 -1.99 5.68 5.55
CA GLY A 86 -3.11 5.11 4.79
C GLY A 86 -2.81 4.95 3.30
N THR A 87 -2.88 3.70 2.84
CA THR A 87 -2.61 3.32 1.44
C THR A 87 -3.59 3.98 0.47
N LEU A 88 -3.11 4.34 -0.71
CA LEU A 88 -3.90 4.67 -1.90
C LEU A 88 -3.61 3.65 -2.98
N ASP A 89 -4.65 3.27 -3.73
CA ASP A 89 -4.50 2.39 -4.89
C ASP A 89 -3.52 3.02 -5.91
N PRO A 90 -2.74 2.20 -6.66
CA PRO A 90 -1.77 2.74 -7.62
C PRO A 90 -2.39 3.72 -8.62
N MET A 91 -3.54 3.40 -9.19
CA MET A 91 -4.26 4.26 -10.15
C MET A 91 -4.87 5.53 -9.54
N ALA A 92 -4.94 5.63 -8.21
CA ALA A 92 -5.53 6.76 -7.51
C ALA A 92 -4.51 7.89 -7.32
N THR A 93 -4.97 9.12 -7.22
CA THR A 93 -4.12 10.28 -6.87
C THR A 93 -4.56 10.92 -5.56
N GLY A 94 -3.82 11.93 -5.11
CA GLY A 94 -4.25 12.80 -4.03
C GLY A 94 -3.47 12.60 -2.73
N VAL A 95 -4.07 13.07 -1.63
CA VAL A 95 -3.39 13.22 -0.33
C VAL A 95 -2.86 11.89 0.19
N LEU A 96 -1.55 11.79 0.38
CA LEU A 96 -0.88 10.70 1.08
C LEU A 96 -0.17 11.28 2.31
N ILE A 97 -0.64 10.92 3.50
CA ILE A 97 0.02 11.31 4.76
C ILE A 97 1.33 10.52 4.90
N VAL A 98 2.42 11.23 5.19
CA VAL A 98 3.75 10.66 5.38
C VAL A 98 4.30 11.08 6.74
N GLY A 99 4.86 10.11 7.46
CA GLY A 99 5.54 10.35 8.73
C GLY A 99 7.04 10.20 8.57
N VAL A 100 7.79 11.11 9.18
CA VAL A 100 9.25 11.14 9.21
C VAL A 100 9.75 10.85 10.61
N GLY A 101 10.66 9.89 10.77
CA GLY A 101 11.33 9.62 12.06
C GLY A 101 10.33 9.26 13.18
N ARG A 102 10.33 10.00 14.30
CA ARG A 102 9.33 9.89 15.38
C ARG A 102 7.90 10.06 14.88
N GLY A 103 7.68 10.87 13.85
CA GLY A 103 6.37 11.06 13.21
C GLY A 103 5.73 9.77 12.71
N THR A 104 6.52 8.72 12.37
CA THR A 104 5.94 7.42 11.97
C THR A 104 5.08 6.79 13.07
N LYS A 105 5.31 7.14 14.35
CA LYS A 105 4.52 6.66 15.49
C LYS A 105 3.14 7.33 15.58
N CYS A 106 2.95 8.48 14.93
CA CYS A 106 1.71 9.24 14.93
C CYS A 106 0.75 8.81 13.80
N LEU A 107 1.20 7.97 12.86
CA LEU A 107 0.45 7.58 11.66
C LEU A 107 -0.88 6.89 11.96
N GLN A 108 -1.00 6.19 13.09
CA GLN A 108 -2.23 5.54 13.49
C GLN A 108 -3.40 6.52 13.59
N ARG A 109 -3.15 7.74 14.09
CA ARG A 109 -4.17 8.81 14.21
C ARG A 109 -4.77 9.21 12.86
N PHE A 110 -3.99 9.10 11.79
CA PHE A 110 -4.40 9.43 10.43
C PHE A 110 -5.09 8.27 9.71
N LEU A 111 -4.91 7.03 10.16
CA LEU A 111 -5.68 5.91 9.63
C LEU A 111 -7.16 6.04 9.99
N GLU A 112 -7.44 6.51 11.22
CA GLU A 112 -8.78 6.61 11.82
C GLU A 112 -9.56 7.88 11.40
N CYS A 113 -8.88 8.90 10.87
CA CYS A 113 -9.53 10.14 10.44
C CYS A 113 -10.46 9.96 9.22
N THR A 114 -11.34 10.93 9.01
CA THR A 114 -12.19 11.00 7.82
C THR A 114 -11.39 11.37 6.58
N LYS A 115 -11.88 10.90 5.43
CA LYS A 115 -11.25 11.07 4.12
C LYS A 115 -12.31 11.51 3.13
N THR A 116 -11.96 12.46 2.27
CA THR A 116 -12.82 12.85 1.15
C THR A 116 -12.22 12.35 -0.15
N TYR A 117 -13.09 11.71 -0.93
CA TYR A 117 -12.77 11.14 -2.21
C TYR A 117 -13.65 11.74 -3.29
N GLU A 118 -13.06 11.90 -4.47
CA GLU A 118 -13.77 12.11 -5.73
C GLU A 118 -13.46 10.92 -6.62
N CYS A 119 -14.48 10.23 -7.10
CA CYS A 119 -14.31 9.07 -7.96
C CYS A 119 -15.25 9.10 -9.14
N VAL A 120 -14.88 8.42 -10.22
CA VAL A 120 -15.80 8.16 -11.33
C VAL A 120 -16.17 6.68 -11.37
N VAL A 121 -17.47 6.41 -11.34
CA VAL A 121 -18.05 5.08 -11.54
C VAL A 121 -18.43 4.95 -13.01
N LEU A 122 -17.99 3.87 -13.66
CA LEU A 122 -18.36 3.53 -15.04
C LEU A 122 -19.25 2.28 -15.01
N PHE A 123 -20.45 2.39 -15.58
CA PHE A 123 -21.47 1.34 -15.48
C PHE A 123 -21.33 0.26 -16.56
N GLY A 124 -22.01 -0.87 -16.35
CA GLY A 124 -22.19 -1.94 -17.35
C GLY A 124 -21.10 -3.00 -17.41
N ALA A 125 -20.04 -2.91 -16.60
CA ALA A 125 -19.05 -3.97 -16.45
C ALA A 125 -18.64 -4.15 -14.98
N ALA A 126 -18.13 -5.34 -14.66
CA ALA A 126 -17.41 -5.63 -13.43
C ALA A 126 -16.04 -6.18 -13.78
N THR A 127 -15.05 -5.85 -12.96
CA THR A 127 -13.68 -6.35 -13.08
C THR A 127 -13.30 -7.13 -11.83
N ASP A 128 -12.26 -7.96 -11.90
CA ASP A 128 -11.71 -8.61 -10.72
C ASP A 128 -11.27 -7.55 -9.69
N SER A 129 -10.50 -6.54 -10.04
CA SER A 129 -10.03 -5.52 -9.08
C SER A 129 -11.11 -4.54 -8.55
N TYR A 130 -12.31 -4.54 -9.15
CA TYR A 130 -13.36 -3.50 -9.04
C TYR A 130 -12.93 -2.10 -9.51
N ASP A 131 -11.85 -2.02 -10.27
CA ASP A 131 -11.36 -0.81 -10.90
C ASP A 131 -11.01 -1.03 -12.38
N ALA A 132 -10.62 0.05 -13.06
CA ALA A 132 -10.29 0.03 -14.49
C ALA A 132 -8.91 -0.56 -14.82
N VAL A 133 -8.16 -1.10 -13.85
CA VAL A 133 -6.87 -1.77 -14.08
C VAL A 133 -7.03 -3.29 -14.18
N GLY A 134 -8.09 -3.83 -13.57
CA GLY A 134 -8.38 -5.26 -13.56
C GLY A 134 -8.86 -5.79 -14.90
N LYS A 135 -9.14 -7.08 -14.92
CA LYS A 135 -9.71 -7.78 -16.08
C LYS A 135 -11.23 -7.84 -15.96
N VAL A 136 -11.94 -7.71 -17.07
CA VAL A 136 -13.41 -7.80 -17.10
C VAL A 136 -13.84 -9.22 -16.76
N VAL A 137 -14.72 -9.34 -15.75
CA VAL A 137 -15.30 -10.61 -15.27
C VAL A 137 -16.79 -10.72 -15.57
N GLY A 138 -17.43 -9.63 -16.02
CA GLY A 138 -18.84 -9.63 -16.36
C GLY A 138 -19.28 -8.32 -16.98
N LYS A 139 -20.32 -8.41 -17.82
CA LYS A 139 -20.97 -7.26 -18.45
C LYS A 139 -22.47 -7.31 -18.18
N ALA A 140 -23.10 -6.15 -18.12
CA ALA A 140 -24.54 -6.01 -17.92
C ALA A 140 -25.10 -4.86 -18.76
N GLY A 141 -26.40 -4.94 -19.06
CA GLY A 141 -27.11 -3.82 -19.69
C GLY A 141 -27.00 -2.55 -18.84
N TYR A 142 -26.86 -1.41 -19.50
CA TYR A 142 -26.72 -0.10 -18.86
C TYR A 142 -27.65 0.97 -19.45
N ALA A 143 -28.43 0.64 -20.48
CA ALA A 143 -29.34 1.60 -21.14
C ALA A 143 -30.42 2.17 -20.20
N HIS A 144 -30.78 1.42 -19.16
CA HIS A 144 -31.75 1.84 -18.14
C HIS A 144 -31.13 2.66 -17.00
N VAL A 145 -29.80 2.80 -16.96
CA VAL A 145 -29.11 3.52 -15.88
C VAL A 145 -29.14 5.01 -16.21
N THR A 146 -29.99 5.76 -15.49
CA THR A 146 -30.11 7.21 -15.63
C THR A 146 -29.55 7.95 -14.41
N LYS A 147 -29.34 9.26 -14.56
CA LYS A 147 -28.94 10.14 -13.46
C LYS A 147 -29.86 10.00 -12.24
N GLU A 148 -31.17 10.03 -12.45
CA GLU A 148 -32.18 9.99 -11.41
C GLU A 148 -32.14 8.65 -10.66
N LEU A 149 -31.97 7.55 -11.39
CA LEU A 149 -31.81 6.22 -10.78
C LEU A 149 -30.56 6.18 -9.90
N VAL A 150 -29.43 6.72 -10.38
CA VAL A 150 -28.19 6.76 -9.60
C VAL A 150 -28.35 7.62 -8.35
N GLU A 151 -28.94 8.81 -8.45
CA GLU A 151 -29.22 9.67 -7.30
C GLU A 151 -30.13 9.00 -6.25
N GLU A 152 -31.16 8.28 -6.70
CA GLU A 152 -32.04 7.48 -5.85
C GLU A 152 -31.25 6.39 -5.11
N LYS A 153 -30.49 5.57 -5.85
CA LYS A 153 -29.73 4.45 -5.28
C LYS A 153 -28.58 4.89 -4.39
N LEU A 154 -27.98 6.06 -4.61
CA LEU A 154 -26.96 6.62 -3.73
C LEU A 154 -27.45 6.80 -2.28
N ALA A 155 -28.76 6.99 -2.06
CA ALA A 155 -29.31 7.16 -0.73
C ALA A 155 -29.05 5.96 0.21
N GLN A 156 -28.97 4.74 -0.32
CA GLN A 156 -28.75 3.54 0.50
C GLN A 156 -27.33 3.42 1.07
N PHE A 157 -26.38 4.18 0.48
CA PHE A 157 -24.96 4.14 0.86
C PHE A 157 -24.58 5.28 1.81
N ARG A 158 -25.53 6.13 2.23
CA ARG A 158 -25.28 7.24 3.15
C ARG A 158 -25.40 6.81 4.62
N GLY A 159 -24.61 7.43 5.50
CA GLY A 159 -24.60 7.15 6.94
C GLY A 159 -23.88 5.86 7.32
N LYS A 160 -24.27 5.27 8.45
CA LYS A 160 -23.63 4.06 9.01
C LYS A 160 -24.04 2.81 8.23
N ILE A 161 -23.15 2.24 7.43
CA ILE A 161 -23.41 1.05 6.62
C ILE A 161 -22.42 -0.08 6.96
N MET A 162 -22.77 -1.29 6.57
CA MET A 162 -21.83 -2.41 6.59
C MET A 162 -21.31 -2.56 5.17
N GLN A 163 -19.99 -2.63 5.01
CA GLN A 163 -19.36 -2.78 3.70
C GLN A 163 -18.46 -4.00 3.70
N LYS A 164 -18.63 -4.87 2.70
CA LYS A 164 -17.65 -5.92 2.43
C LYS A 164 -16.52 -5.34 1.55
N PRO A 165 -15.25 -5.66 1.82
CA PRO A 165 -14.15 -5.41 0.88
C PRO A 165 -14.40 -6.08 -0.49
N SER A 166 -13.57 -5.74 -1.48
CA SER A 166 -13.56 -6.48 -2.75
C SER A 166 -13.18 -7.94 -2.50
N VAL A 167 -13.99 -8.86 -3.01
CA VAL A 167 -13.77 -10.31 -2.89
C VAL A 167 -12.54 -10.77 -3.66
N PHE A 168 -12.12 -10.00 -4.66
CA PHE A 168 -10.92 -10.24 -5.46
C PHE A 168 -9.68 -9.51 -4.93
N SER A 169 -9.84 -8.68 -3.89
CA SER A 169 -8.70 -8.00 -3.29
C SER A 169 -7.62 -9.01 -2.87
N ALA A 170 -6.36 -8.57 -2.87
CA ALA A 170 -5.17 -9.35 -2.53
C ALA A 170 -5.13 -9.90 -1.08
N LEU A 171 -6.28 -10.03 -0.41
CA LEU A 171 -6.49 -10.94 0.70
C LEU A 171 -6.30 -12.36 0.18
N LYS A 172 -5.03 -12.75 0.11
CA LYS A 172 -4.66 -14.15 0.09
C LYS A 172 -5.19 -14.75 1.38
N VAL A 173 -6.23 -15.54 1.29
CA VAL A 173 -6.58 -16.45 2.38
C VAL A 173 -5.64 -17.64 2.20
N ASP A 174 -4.87 -17.97 3.23
CA ASP A 174 -3.84 -19.03 3.19
C ASP A 174 -2.87 -19.00 2.00
N GLY A 175 -2.55 -17.81 1.48
CA GLY A 175 -1.61 -17.64 0.36
C GLY A 175 -2.22 -17.75 -1.05
N LYS A 176 -3.52 -18.12 -1.17
CA LYS A 176 -4.24 -18.32 -2.43
C LYS A 176 -5.22 -17.18 -2.73
N LYS A 177 -5.47 -16.89 -4.01
CA LYS A 177 -6.46 -15.87 -4.41
C LYS A 177 -7.89 -16.42 -4.29
N MET A 178 -8.85 -15.55 -4.00
CA MET A 178 -10.23 -15.95 -3.73
C MET A 178 -10.96 -16.65 -4.89
N TYR A 179 -10.70 -16.26 -6.15
CA TYR A 179 -11.28 -16.95 -7.30
C TYR A 179 -10.71 -18.38 -7.48
N GLU A 180 -9.51 -18.65 -6.97
CA GLU A 180 -8.92 -20.00 -7.02
C GLU A 180 -9.73 -20.97 -6.14
N TYR A 181 -10.29 -20.49 -5.01
CA TYR A 181 -11.21 -21.26 -4.17
C TYR A 181 -12.54 -21.55 -4.89
N ALA A 182 -13.12 -20.52 -5.52
CA ALA A 182 -14.37 -20.63 -6.29
C ALA A 182 -14.26 -21.65 -7.44
N ARG A 183 -13.08 -21.71 -8.07
CA ARG A 183 -12.75 -22.68 -9.13
C ARG A 183 -12.53 -24.09 -8.59
N GLU A 184 -11.79 -24.25 -7.49
CA GLU A 184 -11.53 -25.55 -6.87
C GLU A 184 -12.81 -26.21 -6.29
N GLY A 185 -13.97 -25.56 -6.41
CA GLY A 185 -15.23 -26.00 -5.80
C GLY A 185 -15.17 -26.01 -4.28
N LYS A 186 -14.19 -25.30 -3.71
CA LYS A 186 -13.97 -25.20 -2.27
C LYS A 186 -14.80 -24.05 -1.72
N ASP A 187 -15.13 -24.15 -0.44
CA ASP A 187 -15.80 -23.09 0.28
C ASP A 187 -14.97 -21.81 0.17
N ILE A 188 -15.54 -20.81 -0.49
CA ILE A 188 -14.94 -19.49 -0.65
C ILE A 188 -14.91 -18.85 0.74
N PRO A 189 -13.73 -18.51 1.29
CA PRO A 189 -13.65 -17.92 2.62
C PRO A 189 -14.53 -16.68 2.74
N GLU A 190 -15.36 -16.62 3.79
CA GLU A 190 -16.27 -15.49 3.94
C GLU A 190 -15.49 -14.20 4.26
N VAL A 191 -15.65 -13.17 3.42
CA VAL A 191 -15.11 -11.84 3.71
C VAL A 191 -16.11 -11.10 4.59
N ALA A 192 -15.78 -11.01 5.88
CA ALA A 192 -16.62 -10.34 6.87
C ALA A 192 -16.85 -8.85 6.51
N ALA A 193 -18.11 -8.43 6.57
CA ALA A 193 -18.50 -7.04 6.41
C ALA A 193 -17.99 -6.18 7.58
N ARG A 194 -17.55 -4.96 7.28
CA ARG A 194 -17.02 -4.01 8.27
C ARG A 194 -17.95 -2.80 8.41
N PRO A 195 -18.16 -2.29 9.62
CA PRO A 195 -18.91 -1.06 9.81
C PRO A 195 -18.11 0.13 9.28
N VAL A 196 -18.75 0.94 8.46
CA VAL A 196 -18.20 2.19 7.92
C VAL A 196 -19.28 3.27 7.98
N GLU A 197 -18.87 4.53 7.94
CA GLU A 197 -19.79 5.66 7.96
C GLU A 197 -19.46 6.62 6.82
N VAL A 198 -20.51 7.00 6.10
CA VAL A 198 -20.47 7.98 5.02
C VAL A 198 -21.17 9.23 5.51
N GLU A 199 -20.38 10.26 5.84
CA GLU A 199 -20.86 11.53 6.37
C GLU A 199 -21.55 12.34 5.27
N GLU A 200 -20.93 12.38 4.10
CA GLU A 200 -21.41 13.12 2.93
C GLU A 200 -21.27 12.25 1.68
N MET A 201 -22.24 12.33 0.78
CA MET A 201 -22.13 11.71 -0.54
C MET A 201 -23.04 12.39 -1.54
N GLU A 202 -22.43 12.82 -2.64
CA GLU A 202 -23.04 13.67 -3.66
C GLU A 202 -22.69 13.15 -5.05
N LEU A 203 -23.67 13.20 -5.96
CA LEU A 203 -23.44 13.08 -7.39
C LEU A 203 -23.01 14.46 -7.90
N MET A 204 -21.75 14.59 -8.32
CA MET A 204 -21.19 15.84 -8.79
C MET A 204 -21.50 16.07 -10.27
N GLU A 205 -21.39 15.01 -11.06
CA GLU A 205 -21.52 15.08 -12.51
C GLU A 205 -22.08 13.77 -13.05
N TRP A 206 -23.09 13.88 -13.92
CA TRP A 206 -23.56 12.77 -14.75
C TRP A 206 -22.89 12.89 -16.11
N LEU A 207 -22.25 11.82 -16.55
CA LEU A 207 -21.54 11.75 -17.82
C LEU A 207 -22.33 10.83 -18.74
N GLU A 208 -22.98 11.42 -19.73
CA GLU A 208 -23.79 10.70 -20.71
C GLU A 208 -22.94 9.74 -21.55
N PRO A 209 -23.54 8.62 -22.03
CA PRO A 209 -22.92 7.75 -23.02
C PRO A 209 -22.28 8.53 -24.17
N GLY A 210 -20.97 8.37 -24.36
CA GLY A 210 -20.23 9.03 -25.45
C GLY A 210 -19.68 10.43 -25.12
N SER A 211 -19.97 10.99 -23.94
CA SER A 211 -19.51 12.33 -23.54
C SER A 211 -18.18 12.34 -22.78
N HIS A 212 -17.59 11.18 -22.51
CA HIS A 212 -16.40 11.03 -21.65
C HIS A 212 -15.39 10.03 -22.22
N GLU A 213 -14.16 10.05 -21.70
CA GLU A 213 -13.07 9.19 -22.20
C GLU A 213 -12.93 7.85 -21.45
N TYR A 214 -13.68 7.64 -20.36
CA TYR A 214 -13.61 6.42 -19.58
C TYR A 214 -14.07 5.20 -20.39
N MET A 215 -13.28 4.13 -20.34
CA MET A 215 -13.56 2.88 -21.04
C MET A 215 -13.39 1.70 -20.08
N TRP A 216 -14.10 0.61 -20.36
CA TRP A 216 -13.81 -0.67 -19.70
C TRP A 216 -12.41 -1.17 -20.08
N PRO A 217 -11.78 -1.97 -19.20
CA PRO A 217 -10.54 -2.66 -19.55
C PRO A 217 -10.73 -3.54 -20.79
N LYS A 218 -9.67 -3.65 -21.61
CA LYS A 218 -9.68 -4.48 -22.82
C LYS A 218 -9.45 -5.95 -22.52
N GLU A 219 -8.76 -6.26 -21.44
CA GLU A 219 -8.48 -7.63 -21.02
C GLU A 219 -9.69 -8.21 -20.32
N GLU A 220 -10.12 -9.39 -20.77
CA GLU A 220 -11.11 -10.21 -20.09
C GLU A 220 -10.38 -11.36 -19.39
N VAL A 221 -10.97 -11.87 -18.31
CA VAL A 221 -10.46 -13.09 -17.68
C VAL A 221 -10.61 -14.27 -18.63
N ASP A 222 -9.75 -15.29 -18.49
CA ASP A 222 -9.91 -16.51 -19.27
C ASP A 222 -11.21 -17.25 -18.88
N ASP A 223 -11.68 -18.16 -19.74
CA ASP A 223 -12.95 -18.88 -19.53
C ASP A 223 -13.00 -19.62 -18.18
N ALA A 224 -11.85 -20.08 -17.66
CA ALA A 224 -11.75 -20.80 -16.41
C ALA A 224 -11.81 -19.87 -15.18
N GLU A 225 -11.21 -18.69 -15.27
CA GLU A 225 -11.31 -17.62 -14.28
C GLU A 225 -12.71 -16.97 -14.29
N MET A 226 -13.39 -16.95 -15.44
CA MET A 226 -14.74 -16.43 -15.60
C MET A 226 -15.78 -17.19 -14.75
N GLU A 227 -15.77 -18.53 -14.76
CA GLU A 227 -16.72 -19.33 -13.96
C GLU A 227 -16.57 -19.07 -12.45
N GLY A 228 -15.33 -18.96 -11.97
CA GLY A 228 -15.06 -18.62 -10.57
C GLY A 228 -15.51 -17.20 -10.22
N ALA A 229 -15.32 -16.26 -11.13
CA ALA A 229 -15.74 -14.87 -10.95
C ALA A 229 -17.26 -14.70 -10.98
N GLU A 230 -17.98 -15.44 -11.83
CA GLU A 230 -19.44 -15.45 -11.86
C GLU A 230 -20.05 -15.93 -10.54
N LYS A 231 -19.49 -16.99 -9.94
CA LYS A 231 -19.89 -17.46 -8.60
C LYS A 231 -19.70 -16.37 -7.54
N LEU A 232 -18.57 -15.67 -7.57
CA LEU A 232 -18.28 -14.55 -6.65
C LEU A 232 -19.23 -13.36 -6.84
N LEU A 233 -19.56 -13.02 -8.10
CA LEU A 233 -20.54 -11.98 -8.42
C LEU A 233 -21.95 -12.36 -7.96
N GLY A 234 -22.31 -13.64 -8.02
CA GLY A 234 -23.58 -14.18 -7.50
C GLY A 234 -23.75 -13.93 -6.01
N ILE A 235 -22.75 -14.32 -5.19
CA ILE A 235 -22.74 -14.08 -3.74
C ILE A 235 -22.92 -12.59 -3.43
N ARG A 236 -22.28 -11.72 -4.21
CA ARG A 236 -22.39 -10.26 -4.03
C ARG A 236 -23.75 -9.67 -4.40
N LYS A 237 -24.46 -10.25 -5.37
CA LYS A 237 -25.83 -9.84 -5.70
C LYS A 237 -26.78 -10.12 -4.55
N GLU A 238 -26.63 -11.27 -3.89
CA GLU A 238 -27.40 -11.61 -2.68
C GLU A 238 -27.11 -10.65 -1.52
N ASP A 239 -25.84 -10.26 -1.33
CA ASP A 239 -25.50 -9.24 -0.34
C ASP A 239 -26.17 -7.89 -0.65
N ALA A 240 -26.18 -7.49 -1.92
CA ALA A 240 -26.76 -6.22 -2.34
C ALA A 240 -28.28 -6.15 -2.09
N THR A 241 -29.00 -7.26 -2.28
CA THR A 241 -30.45 -7.30 -1.98
C THR A 241 -30.71 -7.15 -0.48
N VAL A 242 -29.94 -7.85 0.37
CA VAL A 242 -30.03 -7.72 1.84
C VAL A 242 -29.73 -6.28 2.30
N HIS A 243 -28.76 -5.63 1.67
CA HIS A 243 -28.45 -4.22 1.93
C HIS A 243 -29.62 -3.29 1.55
N ALA A 244 -30.21 -3.47 0.38
CA ALA A 244 -31.36 -2.69 -0.07
C ALA A 244 -32.56 -2.85 0.87
N GLU A 245 -32.88 -4.07 1.30
CA GLU A 245 -33.94 -4.35 2.27
C GLU A 245 -33.68 -3.68 3.63
N THR A 246 -32.44 -3.73 4.10
CA THR A 246 -32.03 -3.11 5.36
C THR A 246 -32.14 -1.59 5.29
N ALA A 247 -31.74 -0.98 4.17
CA ALA A 247 -31.88 0.45 3.92
C ALA A 247 -33.36 0.87 3.88
N ALA A 248 -34.20 0.12 3.16
CA ALA A 248 -35.65 0.35 3.12
C ALA A 248 -36.29 0.26 4.52
N ARG A 249 -35.88 -0.71 5.34
CA ARG A 249 -36.34 -0.82 6.73
C ARG A 249 -35.93 0.38 7.58
N ARG A 250 -34.71 0.88 7.42
CA ARG A 250 -34.22 2.08 8.13
C ARG A 250 -34.96 3.35 7.70
N ALA A 251 -35.24 3.50 6.41
CA ALA A 251 -36.05 4.61 5.89
C ALA A 251 -37.46 4.61 6.50
N ARG A 252 -38.12 3.44 6.58
CA ARG A 252 -39.43 3.28 7.23
C ARG A 252 -39.41 3.55 8.74
N LYS A 253 -38.29 3.24 9.43
CA LYS A 253 -38.12 3.55 10.85
C LYS A 253 -37.93 5.05 11.09
N ARG A 254 -37.16 5.75 10.25
CA ARG A 254 -36.98 7.22 10.35
C ARG A 254 -38.28 8.00 10.14
N SER A 255 -39.26 7.44 9.42
CA SER A 255 -40.60 8.04 9.29
C SER A 255 -41.54 7.78 10.48
N ARG A 256 -41.14 7.00 11.49
CA ARG A 256 -41.85 6.87 12.78
C ARG A 256 -41.05 7.65 13.84
N SER A 257 -41.74 8.46 14.64
CA SER A 257 -41.20 9.46 15.58
C SER A 257 -40.07 8.97 16.49
N PRO A 258 -39.18 9.86 16.96
CA PRO A 258 -37.96 9.51 17.69
C PRO A 258 -38.23 9.31 19.18
N GLU A 259 -38.97 8.26 19.54
CA GLU A 259 -39.05 7.87 20.95
C GLU A 259 -39.16 6.35 21.06
N SER A 260 -38.26 5.76 21.85
CA SER A 260 -38.06 4.33 22.19
C SER A 260 -37.02 3.54 21.37
N ASP A 261 -35.74 3.89 21.54
CA ASP A 261 -34.64 2.91 21.38
C ASP A 261 -34.15 2.48 22.77
N LEU A 262 -34.94 1.65 23.45
CA LEU A 262 -34.42 0.69 24.43
C LEU A 262 -34.37 -0.66 23.72
N VAL A 263 -33.17 -1.09 23.34
CA VAL A 263 -32.93 -2.45 22.84
C VAL A 263 -32.83 -3.38 24.04
N GLU A 264 -33.91 -4.10 24.35
CA GLU A 264 -33.84 -5.30 25.17
C GLU A 264 -33.22 -6.45 24.35
N GLY A 265 -32.23 -7.14 24.92
CA GLY A 265 -31.69 -8.38 24.35
C GLY A 265 -30.17 -8.45 24.10
N ALA A 266 -29.34 -7.65 24.78
CA ALA A 266 -27.90 -7.91 24.83
C ALA A 266 -27.62 -8.98 25.89
N GLY A 267 -27.52 -10.24 25.47
CA GLY A 267 -26.99 -11.31 26.31
C GLY A 267 -25.60 -10.93 26.83
N THR A 268 -25.45 -10.92 28.14
CA THR A 268 -24.21 -10.61 28.86
C THR A 268 -23.13 -11.64 28.54
N GLN A 269 -22.12 -11.26 27.75
CA GLN A 269 -20.89 -12.03 27.62
C GLN A 269 -19.92 -11.66 28.76
N PRO A 270 -19.30 -12.64 29.45
CA PRO A 270 -18.42 -12.36 30.57
C PRO A 270 -17.14 -11.65 30.11
N LYS A 271 -16.85 -10.50 30.73
CA LYS A 271 -15.62 -9.74 30.53
C LYS A 271 -14.42 -10.54 31.08
N ILE A 272 -13.62 -11.12 30.18
CA ILE A 272 -12.25 -11.55 30.52
C ILE A 272 -11.36 -10.31 30.49
N ALA A 273 -10.72 -10.02 31.62
CA ALA A 273 -9.76 -8.93 31.75
C ALA A 273 -8.54 -9.19 30.83
N ARG A 274 -8.23 -8.22 29.95
CA ARG A 274 -7.04 -8.27 29.09
C ARG A 274 -5.79 -8.04 29.94
N THR A 275 -5.00 -9.09 30.15
CA THR A 275 -3.63 -8.98 30.65
C THR A 275 -2.69 -8.59 29.51
N ASN A 276 -1.75 -7.68 29.79
CA ASN A 276 -0.76 -7.18 28.83
C ASN A 276 0.28 -8.26 28.50
N SER A 277 0.03 -9.08 27.48
CA SER A 277 1.11 -9.82 26.79
C SER A 277 0.59 -10.60 25.57
N GLU A 278 0.28 -9.94 24.45
CA GLU A 278 0.38 -10.56 23.12
C GLU A 278 0.82 -9.51 22.07
N PRO A 279 1.70 -9.87 21.11
CA PRO A 279 2.36 -8.91 20.23
C PRO A 279 1.50 -8.52 19.02
N ALA A 280 1.61 -7.25 18.63
CA ALA A 280 1.00 -6.70 17.42
C ALA A 280 1.59 -7.32 16.15
N MET A 281 0.71 -7.84 15.29
CA MET A 281 1.05 -8.37 13.96
C MET A 281 1.53 -7.24 13.04
N SER A 282 2.85 -7.05 13.02
CA SER A 282 3.56 -6.23 12.04
C SER A 282 3.51 -6.91 10.67
N GLY A 283 2.80 -6.30 9.71
CA GLY A 283 2.78 -6.70 8.31
C GLY A 283 4.08 -6.36 7.55
N ALA A 284 5.22 -6.81 8.07
CA ALA A 284 6.49 -6.81 7.36
C ALA A 284 6.97 -8.26 7.27
N LEU A 285 6.87 -8.86 6.09
CA LEU A 285 7.44 -10.18 5.85
C LEU A 285 8.97 -10.08 5.65
N PRO A 286 9.73 -11.07 6.14
CA PRO A 286 11.17 -11.17 5.95
C PRO A 286 11.53 -11.54 4.52
N TRP A 287 12.69 -11.03 4.08
CA TRP A 287 13.38 -11.41 2.87
C TRP A 287 13.96 -12.83 3.02
N GLU A 288 13.77 -13.69 2.02
CA GLU A 288 14.57 -14.91 1.87
C GLU A 288 15.12 -14.98 0.44
N ASP A 289 16.39 -15.34 0.39
CA ASP A 289 17.25 -15.50 -0.79
C ASP A 289 16.70 -16.55 -1.77
N THR A 290 16.72 -16.23 -3.06
CA THR A 290 16.54 -17.21 -4.14
C THR A 290 17.87 -17.41 -4.87
N PRO A 291 18.29 -18.67 -5.14
CA PRO A 291 19.56 -18.94 -5.80
C PRO A 291 19.50 -18.65 -7.30
N GLU A 292 20.66 -18.28 -7.81
CA GLU A 292 20.99 -18.02 -9.22
C GLU A 292 20.61 -19.20 -10.14
N ASN A 293 20.17 -18.88 -11.37
CA ASN A 293 20.22 -19.83 -12.48
C ASN A 293 20.95 -19.17 -13.68
N PRO A 294 21.85 -19.88 -14.38
CA PRO A 294 22.81 -19.29 -15.31
C PRO A 294 22.31 -19.41 -16.75
N PHE A 295 22.42 -18.35 -17.55
CA PHE A 295 22.48 -18.51 -19.01
C PHE A 295 23.46 -17.50 -19.62
N GLN A 296 24.33 -18.07 -20.45
CA GLN A 296 25.55 -17.49 -21.00
C GLN A 296 25.28 -16.57 -22.20
N ASP A 297 25.91 -15.40 -22.12
CA ASP A 297 26.76 -14.73 -23.10
C ASP A 297 26.90 -15.36 -24.51
N THR A 298 26.52 -14.60 -25.54
CA THR A 298 27.19 -14.62 -26.85
C THR A 298 27.16 -13.22 -27.46
N THR A 299 28.24 -12.91 -28.15
CA THR A 299 28.86 -11.60 -28.27
C THR A 299 29.02 -11.21 -29.76
N VAL A 300 28.67 -9.96 -30.09
CA VAL A 300 29.17 -9.03 -31.16
C VAL A 300 29.16 -9.44 -32.66
N PRO A 301 29.33 -8.51 -33.66
CA PRO A 301 29.58 -7.05 -33.60
C PRO A 301 28.76 -6.15 -34.57
N SER A 302 28.88 -4.84 -34.31
CA SER A 302 28.49 -3.69 -35.14
C SER A 302 29.42 -3.45 -36.35
N THR A 303 28.94 -2.77 -37.39
CA THR A 303 29.78 -1.98 -38.31
C THR A 303 29.01 -0.79 -38.89
N GLU A 304 29.61 0.40 -38.79
CA GLU A 304 29.21 1.69 -39.38
C GLU A 304 29.61 1.76 -40.86
N VAL A 305 28.83 2.44 -41.71
CA VAL A 305 29.34 3.24 -42.86
C VAL A 305 28.33 4.37 -43.19
N SER A 306 28.83 5.58 -43.44
CA SER A 306 28.09 6.79 -43.88
C SER A 306 28.22 7.03 -45.43
N PRO A 307 27.87 8.19 -46.04
CA PRO A 307 26.93 8.30 -47.17
C PRO A 307 27.58 8.72 -48.51
N PRO A 308 26.78 8.99 -49.57
CA PRO A 308 26.94 10.24 -50.33
C PRO A 308 25.60 10.86 -50.82
N VAL A 309 25.36 12.17 -50.65
CA VAL A 309 25.54 13.37 -51.52
C VAL A 309 24.73 13.44 -52.83
N GLU A 310 24.16 14.64 -53.01
CA GLU A 310 23.26 15.25 -54.00
C GLU A 310 23.48 14.95 -55.49
N ASP A 311 22.39 14.96 -56.27
CA ASP A 311 22.40 15.67 -57.55
C ASP A 311 21.00 16.21 -57.93
N THR A 312 21.10 17.31 -58.66
CA THR A 312 20.11 18.32 -59.07
C THR A 312 19.19 17.88 -60.20
N SER A 313 17.94 18.38 -60.21
CA SER A 313 17.27 19.01 -61.37
C SER A 313 15.75 19.19 -61.18
N ALA A 314 15.27 20.42 -61.39
CA ALA A 314 13.88 20.74 -61.72
C ALA A 314 13.73 20.81 -63.25
N PRO A 315 12.52 20.57 -63.82
CA PRO A 315 11.66 21.70 -64.24
C PRO A 315 10.16 21.45 -63.96
N THR A 316 9.37 22.42 -63.46
CA THR A 316 8.56 23.48 -64.16
C THR A 316 7.23 22.98 -64.77
N VAL A 317 6.13 23.34 -64.08
CA VAL A 317 4.70 23.58 -64.44
C VAL A 317 3.94 22.63 -65.38
N GLU A 318 2.76 22.16 -64.94
CA GLU A 318 1.48 22.55 -65.55
C GLU A 318 0.27 22.21 -64.65
N ASP A 319 -0.69 23.13 -64.72
CA ASP A 319 -1.97 23.22 -64.01
C ASP A 319 -3.01 22.30 -64.66
N ARG A 320 -3.80 21.58 -63.84
CA ARG A 320 -5.13 21.07 -64.23
C ARG A 320 -5.91 20.64 -62.99
N ALA A 321 -6.83 21.50 -62.60
CA ALA A 321 -7.95 21.19 -61.74
C ALA A 321 -8.85 20.13 -62.40
N GLU A 322 -9.08 19.02 -61.73
CA GLU A 322 -10.26 18.18 -61.92
C GLU A 322 -10.84 17.84 -60.55
N THR A 323 -12.08 18.28 -60.39
CA THR A 323 -12.99 18.07 -59.28
C THR A 323 -13.30 16.58 -59.14
N ASP A 324 -13.13 16.03 -57.94
CA ASP A 324 -13.88 14.84 -57.56
C ASP A 324 -14.51 15.02 -56.18
N THR A 325 -15.81 14.77 -56.17
CA THR A 325 -16.79 15.02 -55.13
C THR A 325 -16.52 14.21 -53.87
N THR A 326 -16.22 14.88 -52.75
CA THR A 326 -16.21 14.24 -51.42
C THR A 326 -17.64 14.06 -50.94
N ASP A 327 -18.09 12.81 -50.95
CA ASP A 327 -19.30 12.31 -50.30
C ASP A 327 -19.29 12.60 -48.79
N PRO A 328 -20.20 13.41 -48.23
CA PRO A 328 -20.21 13.73 -46.81
C PRO A 328 -21.18 12.79 -46.08
N THR A 329 -20.91 11.48 -46.04
CA THR A 329 -21.66 10.60 -45.12
C THR A 329 -20.88 9.35 -44.75
N LYS A 330 -19.96 9.49 -43.78
CA LYS A 330 -19.62 8.38 -42.89
C LYS A 330 -19.73 8.85 -41.46
N THR A 331 -20.97 8.98 -41.00
CA THR A 331 -21.31 8.97 -39.58
C THR A 331 -20.86 7.63 -39.02
N THR A 332 -19.63 7.57 -38.53
CA THR A 332 -19.17 6.49 -37.67
C THR A 332 -20.06 6.57 -36.43
N ALA A 333 -21.02 5.65 -36.28
CA ALA A 333 -21.81 5.56 -35.06
C ALA A 333 -20.83 5.53 -33.87
N PRO A 334 -21.02 6.38 -32.84
CA PRO A 334 -20.18 6.33 -31.66
C PRO A 334 -20.19 4.89 -31.14
N LEU A 335 -19.00 4.32 -30.89
CA LEU A 335 -18.91 3.07 -30.15
C LEU A 335 -19.74 3.24 -28.87
N PRO A 336 -20.60 2.27 -28.50
CA PRO A 336 -21.50 2.44 -27.36
C PRO A 336 -20.65 2.51 -26.08
N GLN A 337 -20.42 3.73 -25.64
CA GLN A 337 -19.73 4.02 -24.38
C GLN A 337 -20.79 4.01 -23.27
N PRO A 338 -20.57 3.30 -22.17
CA PRO A 338 -21.52 3.25 -21.07
C PRO A 338 -21.60 4.60 -20.35
N PRO A 339 -22.68 4.89 -19.61
CA PRO A 339 -22.75 6.08 -18.78
C PRO A 339 -21.74 6.02 -17.62
N ALA A 340 -21.36 7.19 -17.11
CA ALA A 340 -20.53 7.31 -15.92
C ALA A 340 -21.05 8.39 -14.95
N ALA A 341 -20.67 8.27 -13.68
CA ALA A 341 -21.05 9.20 -12.63
C ALA A 341 -19.84 9.62 -11.81
N ARG A 342 -19.60 10.93 -11.69
CA ARG A 342 -18.61 11.48 -10.75
C ARG A 342 -19.25 11.69 -9.39
N LEU A 343 -18.70 11.05 -8.37
CA LEU A 343 -19.18 11.11 -7.00
C LEU A 343 -18.15 11.82 -6.13
N ARG A 344 -18.62 12.60 -5.17
CA ARG A 344 -17.83 13.09 -4.04
C ARG A 344 -18.38 12.50 -2.76
N MET A 345 -17.50 12.04 -1.89
CA MET A 345 -17.90 11.43 -0.62
C MET A 345 -16.91 11.72 0.50
N THR A 346 -17.42 11.91 1.72
CA THR A 346 -16.63 11.99 2.95
C THR A 346 -16.93 10.77 3.80
N VAL A 347 -15.90 9.98 4.11
CA VAL A 347 -16.04 8.64 4.70
C VAL A 347 -15.06 8.41 5.84
N THR A 348 -15.42 7.52 6.77
CA THR A 348 -14.53 7.09 7.85
C THR A 348 -13.51 6.05 7.39
N SER A 349 -12.59 5.69 8.29
CA SER A 349 -11.57 4.68 8.04
C SER A 349 -12.15 3.32 7.66
N GLY A 350 -11.52 2.62 6.73
CA GLY A 350 -11.93 1.28 6.31
C GLY A 350 -12.98 1.25 5.19
N PHE A 351 -13.42 2.40 4.70
CA PHE A 351 -14.27 2.50 3.52
C PHE A 351 -13.49 2.22 2.23
N TYR A 352 -14.02 1.34 1.39
CA TYR A 352 -13.49 0.94 0.09
C TYR A 352 -14.33 1.57 -1.03
N VAL A 353 -13.79 2.58 -1.71
CA VAL A 353 -14.48 3.26 -2.83
C VAL A 353 -14.73 2.31 -4.00
N ARG A 354 -13.80 1.37 -4.26
CA ARG A 354 -13.99 0.30 -5.25
C ARG A 354 -15.23 -0.57 -4.97
N SER A 355 -15.43 -0.97 -3.71
CA SER A 355 -16.64 -1.70 -3.31
C SER A 355 -17.91 -0.86 -3.52
N LEU A 356 -17.88 0.43 -3.19
CA LEU A 356 -19.00 1.33 -3.46
C LEU A 356 -19.36 1.37 -4.95
N CYS A 357 -18.38 1.52 -5.84
CA CYS A 357 -18.60 1.59 -7.29
C CYS A 357 -19.29 0.34 -7.82
N HIS A 358 -18.81 -0.83 -7.38
CA HIS A 358 -19.39 -2.13 -7.72
C HIS A 358 -20.82 -2.28 -7.16
N ASP A 359 -21.00 -2.01 -5.87
CA ASP A 359 -22.28 -2.18 -5.19
C ASP A 359 -23.34 -1.20 -5.70
N LEU A 360 -22.95 0.01 -6.10
CA LEU A 360 -23.83 0.98 -6.76
C LEU A 360 -24.28 0.48 -8.14
N GLY A 361 -23.38 -0.14 -8.91
CA GLY A 361 -23.74 -0.80 -10.16
C GLY A 361 -24.81 -1.87 -9.95
N LEU A 362 -24.63 -2.73 -8.95
CA LEU A 362 -25.61 -3.76 -8.58
C LEU A 362 -26.95 -3.14 -8.16
N ALA A 363 -26.93 -2.06 -7.38
CA ALA A 363 -28.14 -1.36 -6.94
C ALA A 363 -28.95 -0.78 -8.10
N CYS A 364 -28.28 -0.43 -9.19
CA CYS A 364 -28.90 0.03 -10.43
C CYS A 364 -29.28 -1.12 -11.38
N SER A 365 -29.29 -2.37 -10.91
CA SER A 365 -29.53 -3.56 -11.73
C SER A 365 -28.58 -3.66 -12.93
N SER A 366 -27.34 -3.24 -12.74
CA SER A 366 -26.26 -3.30 -13.73
C SER A 366 -24.97 -3.77 -13.01
N LEU A 367 -23.81 -3.40 -13.55
CA LEU A 367 -22.51 -3.54 -12.92
C LEU A 367 -21.79 -2.19 -12.91
N GLY A 368 -20.73 -2.05 -12.11
CA GLY A 368 -19.97 -0.80 -12.04
C GLY A 368 -18.51 -1.04 -11.66
N ILE A 369 -17.62 -0.22 -12.23
CA ILE A 369 -16.19 -0.19 -11.88
C ILE A 369 -15.73 1.22 -11.54
N MET A 370 -14.71 1.32 -10.69
CA MET A 370 -14.05 2.58 -10.41
C MET A 370 -13.07 2.93 -11.55
N SER A 371 -13.35 4.00 -12.30
CA SER A 371 -12.51 4.44 -13.43
C SER A 371 -11.48 5.51 -13.04
N SER A 372 -11.77 6.30 -12.02
CA SER A 372 -10.81 7.24 -11.45
C SER A 372 -11.05 7.42 -9.95
N LEU A 373 -10.00 7.79 -9.23
CA LEU A 373 -10.07 8.05 -7.80
C LEU A 373 -9.05 9.13 -7.41
N VAL A 374 -9.53 10.16 -6.73
CA VAL A 374 -8.73 11.21 -6.12
C VAL A 374 -9.10 11.28 -4.64
N ARG A 375 -8.12 11.18 -3.74
CA ARG A 375 -8.33 11.52 -2.34
C ARG A 375 -8.03 13.01 -2.14
N SER A 376 -9.06 13.85 -2.17
CA SER A 376 -8.91 15.30 -2.07
C SER A 376 -8.64 15.80 -0.66
N ARG A 377 -9.04 15.04 0.38
CA ARG A 377 -8.74 15.33 1.79
C ARG A 377 -8.44 14.07 2.60
N GLN A 378 -7.55 14.18 3.58
CA GLN A 378 -7.41 13.22 4.68
C GLN A 378 -7.12 13.95 5.99
N GLY A 379 -8.04 13.85 6.96
CA GLY A 379 -7.95 14.61 8.21
C GLY A 379 -7.86 16.12 7.91
N ASP A 380 -6.83 16.76 8.46
CA ASP A 380 -6.56 18.20 8.31
C ASP A 380 -5.86 18.55 6.98
N TYR A 381 -5.53 17.56 6.14
CA TYR A 381 -4.77 17.77 4.91
C TYR A 381 -5.66 17.77 3.68
N THR A 382 -5.60 18.84 2.89
CA THR A 382 -6.41 19.08 1.68
C THR A 382 -5.50 19.41 0.50
N LEU A 383 -5.80 18.85 -0.68
CA LEU A 383 -5.09 19.19 -1.92
C LEU A 383 -5.10 20.71 -2.17
N ASN A 384 -4.03 21.21 -2.78
CA ASN A 384 -3.81 22.63 -3.09
C ASN A 384 -3.77 23.58 -1.89
N GLN A 385 -3.70 23.07 -0.64
CA GLN A 385 -3.61 23.90 0.57
C GLN A 385 -2.33 23.59 1.36
N ASN A 386 -2.27 22.40 1.94
CA ASN A 386 -1.20 21.98 2.87
C ASN A 386 -0.61 20.62 2.49
N VAL A 387 -0.51 20.36 1.20
CA VAL A 387 -0.02 19.12 0.62
C VAL A 387 1.08 19.46 -0.38
N LEU A 388 2.23 18.77 -0.28
CA LEU A 388 3.33 18.92 -1.23
C LEU A 388 2.96 18.32 -2.58
N GLU A 389 3.35 18.95 -3.68
CA GLU A 389 3.18 18.37 -5.02
C GLU A 389 4.35 17.45 -5.36
N SER A 390 4.05 16.22 -5.81
CA SER A 390 5.11 15.26 -6.16
C SER A 390 5.96 15.70 -7.35
N SER A 391 5.41 16.53 -8.24
CA SER A 391 6.14 17.12 -9.38
C SER A 391 7.24 18.10 -8.92
N ASP A 392 7.03 18.76 -7.78
CA ASP A 392 7.99 19.74 -7.25
C ASP A 392 9.21 19.07 -6.60
N LEU A 393 9.19 17.76 -6.31
CA LEU A 393 10.33 17.04 -5.72
C LEU A 393 11.62 17.14 -6.54
N SER A 394 11.50 17.38 -7.85
CA SER A 394 12.63 17.63 -8.75
C SER A 394 13.38 18.94 -8.44
N ASN A 395 12.75 19.90 -7.77
CA ASN A 395 13.32 21.19 -7.41
C ASN A 395 13.33 21.40 -5.88
N PRO A 396 14.45 21.14 -5.19
CA PRO A 396 14.61 21.33 -3.75
C PRO A 396 14.18 22.69 -3.22
N GLU A 397 14.43 23.76 -3.97
CA GLU A 397 14.12 25.14 -3.55
C GLU A 397 12.61 25.37 -3.34
N LYS A 398 11.76 24.56 -3.98
CA LYS A 398 10.31 24.63 -3.83
C LYS A 398 9.79 23.84 -2.62
N TRP A 399 10.18 22.57 -2.51
CA TRP A 399 9.57 21.67 -1.54
C TRP A 399 10.25 21.70 -0.16
N GLU A 400 11.55 21.99 -0.08
CA GLU A 400 12.28 21.99 1.20
C GLU A 400 11.71 23.00 2.20
N PRO A 401 11.47 24.28 1.85
CA PRO A 401 10.92 25.25 2.80
C PRO A 401 9.51 24.89 3.25
N GLN A 402 8.69 24.39 2.33
CA GLN A 402 7.32 24.00 2.61
C GLN A 402 7.26 22.77 3.53
N LEU A 403 8.12 21.78 3.29
CA LEU A 403 8.23 20.61 4.16
C LEU A 403 8.78 20.98 5.53
N GLN A 404 9.82 21.82 5.60
CA GLN A 404 10.37 22.32 6.85
C GLN A 404 9.28 22.95 7.71
N ALA A 405 8.51 23.88 7.14
CA ALA A 405 7.42 24.55 7.84
C ALA A 405 6.35 23.56 8.35
N GLN A 406 5.99 22.54 7.55
CA GLN A 406 5.04 21.51 7.99
C GLN A 406 5.57 20.66 9.15
N LEU A 407 6.84 20.26 9.10
CA LEU A 407 7.47 19.47 10.16
C LEU A 407 7.63 20.29 11.44
N GLU A 408 8.10 21.54 11.34
CA GLU A 408 8.24 22.43 12.50
C GLU A 408 6.88 22.71 13.15
N ALA A 409 5.85 23.03 12.38
CA ALA A 409 4.49 23.23 12.89
C ALA A 409 3.94 21.97 13.56
N PHE A 410 4.24 20.78 13.02
CA PHE A 410 3.85 19.52 13.65
C PHE A 410 4.59 19.29 14.97
N MET A 411 5.89 19.55 15.02
CA MET A 411 6.69 19.43 16.23
C MET A 411 6.21 20.38 17.31
N GLU A 412 5.93 21.63 16.96
CA GLU A 412 5.35 22.62 17.88
C GLU A 412 4.01 22.15 18.44
N LYS A 413 3.10 21.67 17.58
CA LYS A 413 1.79 21.15 17.98
C LYS A 413 1.88 19.97 18.94
N GLU A 414 2.85 19.07 18.75
CA GLU A 414 3.08 17.92 19.64
C GLU A 414 3.98 18.23 20.84
N GLY A 415 4.48 19.47 20.97
CA GLY A 415 5.41 19.87 22.03
C GLY A 415 6.77 19.15 21.94
N TRP A 416 7.22 18.82 20.73
CA TRP A 416 8.50 18.15 20.50
C TRP A 416 9.62 19.17 20.37
N GLU A 417 10.59 19.08 21.27
CA GLU A 417 11.85 19.79 21.10
C GLU A 417 12.66 19.15 19.96
N ALA A 418 13.20 19.99 19.09
CA ALA A 418 14.10 19.56 18.03
C ALA A 418 15.45 19.18 18.64
N GLU A 419 15.92 17.97 18.35
CA GLU A 419 17.27 17.57 18.67
C GLU A 419 18.24 18.40 17.80
N GLU A 420 19.18 19.08 18.43
CA GLU A 420 20.25 19.77 17.72
C GLU A 420 21.45 18.84 17.58
N LEU A 421 21.93 18.66 16.34
CA LEU A 421 23.12 17.87 16.09
C LEU A 421 24.33 18.51 16.77
N GLU A 422 25.00 17.74 17.65
CA GLU A 422 26.22 18.17 18.35
C GLU A 422 27.34 18.51 17.34
N ASP A 423 28.20 19.47 17.70
CA ASP A 423 29.44 19.76 16.97
C ASP A 423 30.34 18.52 16.87
N ASP A 424 31.11 18.41 15.79
CA ASP A 424 31.99 17.25 15.53
C ASP A 424 33.00 17.00 16.66
N GLU A 425 33.56 18.05 17.26
CA GLU A 425 34.50 17.95 18.39
C GLU A 425 33.85 17.32 19.63
N ARG A 426 32.69 17.84 20.03
CA ARG A 426 31.92 17.30 21.17
C ARG A 426 31.49 15.87 20.92
N TRP A 427 31.14 15.55 19.68
CA TRP A 427 30.77 14.21 19.29
C TRP A 427 31.94 13.21 19.44
N GLU A 428 33.13 13.55 18.96
CA GLU A 428 34.29 12.67 19.08
C GLU A 428 34.74 12.50 20.54
N GLU A 429 34.63 13.53 21.37
CA GLU A 429 34.84 13.42 22.82
C GLU A 429 33.86 12.45 23.48
N LYS A 430 32.55 12.62 23.22
CA LYS A 430 31.49 11.74 23.73
C LYS A 430 31.68 10.29 23.30
N LYS A 431 32.05 10.08 22.04
CA LYS A 431 32.35 8.76 21.48
C LYS A 431 33.56 8.13 22.16
N LYS A 432 34.63 8.88 22.42
CA LYS A 432 35.81 8.39 23.15
C LYS A 432 35.47 8.01 24.58
N GLN A 433 34.71 8.86 25.29
CA GLN A 433 34.23 8.60 26.65
C GLN A 433 33.39 7.32 26.71
N MET A 434 32.40 7.16 25.83
CA MET A 434 31.54 5.97 25.82
C MET A 434 32.33 4.68 25.47
N GLN A 435 33.37 4.78 24.63
CA GLN A 435 34.26 3.64 24.36
C GLN A 435 35.12 3.27 25.56
N GLU A 436 35.55 4.26 26.34
CA GLU A 436 36.31 4.05 27.57
C GLU A 436 35.44 3.39 28.65
N GLU A 437 34.24 3.91 28.90
CA GLU A 437 33.26 3.30 29.83
C GLU A 437 32.95 1.84 29.47
N ARG A 438 32.73 1.54 28.18
CA ARG A 438 32.53 0.14 27.73
C ARG A 438 33.74 -0.75 27.99
N ARG A 439 34.96 -0.24 27.79
CA ARG A 439 36.19 -0.99 28.07
C ARG A 439 36.35 -1.26 29.56
N GLU A 440 35.95 -0.32 30.40
CA GLU A 440 35.93 -0.48 31.86
C GLU A 440 34.87 -1.50 32.28
N ASP A 441 33.65 -1.42 31.76
CA ASP A 441 32.58 -2.41 32.00
C ASP A 441 33.00 -3.83 31.59
N ASP A 442 33.64 -3.98 30.43
CA ASP A 442 34.14 -5.27 29.97
C ASP A 442 35.31 -5.77 30.84
N ARG A 443 36.18 -4.86 31.31
CA ARG A 443 37.24 -5.17 32.28
C ARG A 443 36.62 -5.65 33.60
N ASP A 444 35.62 -4.96 34.13
CA ASP A 444 34.94 -5.32 35.37
C ASP A 444 34.17 -6.63 35.26
N ARG A 445 33.52 -6.90 34.13
CA ARG A 445 32.90 -8.21 33.84
C ARG A 445 33.94 -9.32 33.81
N SER A 446 35.09 -9.09 33.17
CA SER A 446 36.19 -10.06 33.13
C SER A 446 36.76 -10.31 34.54
N TYR A 447 36.86 -9.25 35.36
CA TYR A 447 37.37 -9.33 36.73
C TYR A 447 36.40 -10.07 37.67
N ARG A 448 35.07 -9.83 37.54
CA ARG A 448 34.04 -10.60 38.26
C ARG A 448 33.93 -12.05 37.79
N GLY A 449 34.20 -12.32 36.51
CA GLY A 449 34.26 -13.67 35.95
C GLY A 449 35.48 -14.49 36.40
N GLY A 450 36.56 -13.81 36.80
CA GLY A 450 37.82 -14.43 37.25
C GLY A 450 37.79 -15.03 38.67
N ASN A 451 36.76 -14.76 39.48
CA ASN A 451 36.72 -15.21 40.88
C ASN A 451 35.88 -16.48 41.13
N LYS A 452 35.48 -17.21 40.08
CA LYS A 452 34.94 -18.59 40.18
C LYS A 452 35.94 -19.60 39.61
N GLY A 453 37.13 -19.66 40.19
CA GLY A 453 38.11 -20.64 39.74
C GLY A 453 39.41 -20.64 40.52
N LYS A 454 39.39 -21.10 41.78
CA LYS A 454 40.44 -21.93 42.41
C LYS A 454 40.08 -22.27 43.86
N GLY A 455 39.26 -23.31 44.03
CA GLY A 455 39.18 -24.15 45.23
C GLY A 455 39.13 -25.59 44.76
N GLY A 456 40.24 -26.33 44.91
CA GLY A 456 40.50 -27.59 44.23
C GLY A 456 39.60 -28.76 44.63
N GLY A 457 39.28 -29.61 43.65
CA GLY A 457 38.57 -30.87 43.83
C GLY A 457 38.96 -31.88 42.74
N ARG A 458 40.06 -32.60 43.02
CA ARG A 458 40.58 -33.83 42.40
C ARG A 458 39.65 -34.54 41.39
N TRP A 459 40.13 -34.72 40.17
CA TRP A 459 39.74 -35.84 39.32
C TRP A 459 40.34 -37.13 39.88
N ASN A 460 39.50 -38.07 40.33
CA ASN A 460 39.79 -39.49 40.22
C ASN A 460 38.48 -40.28 40.18
N GLY A 461 38.42 -41.28 39.30
CA GLY A 461 37.21 -41.99 38.94
C GLY A 461 36.68 -42.98 39.98
N GLY A 462 35.57 -43.62 39.62
CA GLY A 462 35.07 -44.84 40.26
C GLY A 462 33.64 -44.77 40.77
N GLY A 463 32.71 -45.24 39.95
CA GLY A 463 31.61 -46.11 40.35
C GLY A 463 30.57 -45.63 41.37
N LYS A 464 29.35 -45.35 40.89
CA LYS A 464 28.18 -46.26 41.03
C LYS A 464 26.93 -45.54 40.54
N GLY A 465 26.59 -45.82 39.28
CA GLY A 465 25.23 -45.64 38.77
C GLY A 465 24.34 -46.82 39.17
N LYS A 466 23.18 -46.52 39.74
CA LYS A 466 21.93 -47.29 39.70
C LYS A 466 20.86 -46.18 39.54
N SER A 467 20.29 -45.85 38.38
CA SER A 467 19.54 -46.65 37.39
C SER A 467 18.55 -47.62 38.01
N TRP A 468 17.26 -47.36 37.75
CA TRP A 468 16.16 -48.25 37.35
C TRP A 468 14.93 -47.33 37.13
N GLY A 469 14.15 -47.35 36.04
CA GLY A 469 14.14 -48.12 34.78
C GLY A 469 13.76 -47.19 33.61
N GLY A 470 13.98 -47.50 32.33
CA GLY A 470 13.51 -48.68 31.58
C GLY A 470 12.10 -48.38 31.02
N LYS A 471 11.77 -48.43 29.72
CA LYS A 471 12.30 -49.15 28.54
C LYS A 471 11.79 -48.47 27.25
N ASN A 472 12.67 -48.27 26.25
CA ASN A 472 12.77 -48.97 24.94
C ASN A 472 11.83 -48.43 23.85
N GLY A 473 12.21 -48.27 22.58
CA GLY A 473 13.44 -48.63 21.85
C GLY A 473 13.09 -48.84 20.36
N TYR A 474 13.92 -48.36 19.45
CA TYR A 474 13.83 -48.57 17.99
C TYR A 474 14.98 -49.48 17.54
N SER A 475 14.73 -50.54 16.75
CA SER A 475 15.43 -50.79 15.46
C SER A 475 15.04 -52.12 14.78
N LYS A 476 15.13 -52.04 13.43
CA LYS A 476 14.99 -53.00 12.30
C LYS A 476 15.48 -54.44 12.47
N SER A 477 14.80 -55.40 11.82
CA SER A 477 15.25 -56.07 10.56
C SER A 477 14.26 -57.14 10.03
N MET A 478 14.23 -57.28 8.68
CA MET A 478 13.75 -58.33 7.73
C MET A 478 13.42 -59.74 8.33
N ASP A 479 12.52 -60.60 7.83
CA ASP A 479 12.32 -61.13 6.45
C ASP A 479 11.13 -62.17 6.43
N GLY A 480 10.57 -62.48 5.24
CA GLY A 480 9.70 -63.65 4.93
C GLY A 480 8.24 -63.63 5.42
N GLY A 481 7.16 -63.92 4.67
CA GLY A 481 6.95 -64.56 3.37
C GLY A 481 5.64 -65.38 3.43
N GLY A 482 4.78 -65.28 2.40
CA GLY A 482 3.61 -66.17 2.16
C GLY A 482 2.24 -65.52 2.40
N ARG A 483 1.46 -65.20 1.34
CA ARG A 483 0.34 -66.01 0.78
C ARG A 483 -0.76 -66.27 1.83
N GLU A 484 -2.05 -66.00 1.64
CA GLU A 484 -2.89 -66.25 0.47
C GLU A 484 -4.32 -65.67 0.67
N ARG A 485 -4.86 -65.08 -0.40
CA ARG A 485 -6.27 -65.04 -0.89
C ARG A 485 -7.49 -65.17 0.03
N ARG A 486 -8.38 -64.17 -0.18
CA ARG A 486 -9.82 -64.20 -0.60
C ARG A 486 -10.96 -64.56 0.37
N TYR A 487 -12.08 -63.92 0.01
CA TYR A 487 -13.50 -64.09 0.37
C TYR A 487 -13.88 -63.43 1.71
N ASP A 488 -14.87 -62.54 1.80
CA ASP A 488 -16.00 -62.18 0.92
C ASP A 488 -16.20 -60.66 0.82
#